data_AF-A0A7W7VRW3-F1
#
_entry.id   AF-A0A7W7VRW3-F1
#
_cell.length_a   1.000
_cell.length_b   1.000
_cell.length_c   1.000
_cell.angle_alpha   90.00
_cell.angle_beta   90.00
_cell.angle_gamma   90.00
#
_symmetry.space_group_name_H-M   'P 1'
#
loop_
_entity.id
_entity.type
_entity.pdbx_description
1 polymer ?
#
loop_
_entity_poly.entity_id
_entity_poly.type
_entity_poly.pdbx_seq_one_letter_code
_entity_poly.pdbx_strand_id
1 'polypeptide(L)'
;MSFQIEIGGGGAHVFSAAHAGIHDRTLEPLHGHTFTVTVRLHGDPDGTGMVLDFRRVKEGLREVIEPLKRRTLLPETPVVGTCHVADGRVIVECGDDWYSFPRRVVALLPVPNTTTEELAGYLLDRLMPYVDGAPGIDRVELVLAEAPDTRAVASVVLAKATA
;
A
#
# COMPACT_ATOMS: atom_id res chain seq x y z
N MET A 1 14.58 -23.08 -14.13
CA MET A 1 14.76 -22.66 -12.72
C MET A 1 14.14 -21.28 -12.61
N SER A 2 13.40 -20.97 -11.55
CA SER A 2 12.84 -19.64 -11.29
C SER A 2 13.37 -19.13 -9.96
N PHE A 3 13.58 -17.82 -9.85
CA PHE A 3 14.05 -17.20 -8.62
C PHE A 3 13.00 -16.24 -8.06
N GLN A 4 13.00 -16.13 -6.74
CA GLN A 4 12.16 -15.18 -6.01
C GLN A 4 13.01 -14.56 -4.90
N ILE A 5 12.89 -13.25 -4.74
CA ILE A 5 13.42 -12.51 -3.60
C ILE A 5 12.28 -11.89 -2.80
N GLU A 6 12.44 -11.83 -1.48
CA GLU A 6 11.47 -11.23 -0.56
C GLU A 6 12.15 -10.14 0.27
N ILE A 7 11.55 -8.95 0.32
CA ILE A 7 12.04 -7.78 1.06
C ILE A 7 10.90 -7.20 1.89
N GLY A 8 11.11 -7.02 3.19
CA GLY A 8 10.11 -6.44 4.09
C GLY A 8 9.85 -7.29 5.31
N GLY A 9 8.61 -7.32 5.80
CA GLY A 9 8.19 -8.21 6.88
C GLY A 9 8.60 -7.77 8.29
N GLY A 10 9.20 -6.59 8.45
CA GLY A 10 9.62 -6.08 9.75
C GLY A 10 10.45 -4.80 9.69
N GLY A 11 10.84 -4.30 10.87
CA GLY A 11 11.74 -3.16 11.03
C GLY A 11 11.20 -1.88 10.38
N ALA A 12 11.94 -1.34 9.42
CA ALA A 12 11.59 -0.08 8.73
C ALA A 12 10.35 -0.19 7.81
N HIS A 13 9.86 -1.41 7.55
CA HIS A 13 8.75 -1.72 6.64
C HIS A 13 7.43 -1.95 7.38
N VAL A 14 7.37 -1.50 8.63
CA VAL A 14 6.18 -1.53 9.49
C VAL A 14 5.71 -0.10 9.72
N PHE A 15 4.40 0.13 9.65
CA PHE A 15 3.81 1.43 9.97
C PHE A 15 2.49 1.29 10.71
N SER A 16 2.22 2.20 11.63
CA SER A 16 0.92 2.29 12.29
C SER A 16 0.11 3.41 11.68
N ALA A 17 -1.16 3.14 11.36
CA ALA A 17 -2.10 4.12 10.84
C ALA A 17 -3.51 3.80 11.35
N ALA A 18 -4.34 4.84 11.46
CA ALA A 18 -5.76 4.71 11.72
C ALA A 18 -6.54 4.70 10.41
N HIS A 19 -7.70 4.06 10.37
CA HIS A 19 -8.64 4.16 9.25
C HIS A 19 -10.07 3.88 9.70
N ALA A 20 -11.02 4.19 8.83
CA ALA A 20 -12.40 3.75 8.94
C ALA A 20 -12.79 3.26 7.54
N GLY A 21 -12.75 1.94 7.33
CA GLY A 21 -13.16 1.34 6.07
C GLY A 21 -14.65 1.52 5.83
N ILE A 22 -15.06 1.33 4.58
CA ILE A 22 -16.48 1.29 4.21
C ILE A 22 -16.91 -0.17 4.09
N HIS A 23 -17.92 -0.57 4.87
CA HIS A 23 -18.51 -1.90 4.84
C HIS A 23 -20.03 -1.77 4.87
N ASP A 24 -20.76 -2.51 4.04
CA ASP A 24 -22.24 -2.47 3.99
C ASP A 24 -22.86 -1.05 3.94
N ARG A 25 -22.18 -0.13 3.23
CA ARG A 25 -22.58 1.29 3.07
C ARG A 25 -22.57 2.10 4.36
N THR A 26 -21.80 1.69 5.36
CA THR A 26 -21.49 2.44 6.57
C THR A 26 -19.98 2.61 6.74
N LEU A 27 -19.57 3.53 7.60
CA LEU A 27 -18.18 3.63 8.02
C LEU A 27 -17.96 2.70 9.22
N GLU A 28 -16.90 1.91 9.17
CA GLU A 28 -16.45 1.15 10.33
C GLU A 28 -16.12 2.10 11.50
N PRO A 29 -16.24 1.64 12.75
CA PRO A 29 -15.71 2.37 13.90
C PRO A 29 -14.23 2.70 13.66
N LEU A 30 -13.84 3.95 13.89
CA LEU A 30 -12.47 4.38 13.72
C LEU A 30 -11.54 3.54 14.61
N HIS A 31 -10.56 2.90 13.99
CA HIS A 31 -9.56 2.07 14.66
C HIS A 31 -8.22 2.21 13.94
N GLY A 32 -7.26 1.35 14.26
CA GLY A 32 -5.98 1.36 13.57
C GLY A 32 -5.21 0.06 13.70
N HIS A 33 -4.26 -0.10 12.80
CA HIS A 33 -3.42 -1.28 12.69
C HIS A 33 -1.94 -0.92 12.73
N THR A 34 -1.12 -1.92 13.03
CA THR A 34 0.30 -1.90 12.74
C THR A 34 0.53 -2.75 11.50
N PHE A 35 0.48 -2.09 10.35
CA PHE A 35 0.64 -2.71 9.05
C PHE A 35 2.08 -3.14 8.81
N THR A 36 2.26 -4.32 8.24
CA THR A 36 3.54 -4.86 7.80
C THR A 36 3.55 -5.00 6.29
N VAL A 37 4.54 -4.40 5.63
CA VAL A 37 4.70 -4.44 4.17
C VAL A 37 5.81 -5.42 3.80
N THR A 38 5.51 -6.31 2.87
CA THR A 38 6.48 -7.23 2.26
C THR A 38 6.31 -7.22 0.75
N VAL A 39 7.42 -7.26 0.02
CA VAL A 39 7.44 -7.32 -1.45
C VAL A 39 8.12 -8.59 -1.88
N ARG A 40 7.54 -9.27 -2.86
CA ARG A 40 8.12 -10.43 -3.54
C ARG A 40 8.35 -10.08 -4.99
N LEU A 41 9.58 -10.28 -5.45
CA LEU A 41 9.95 -10.10 -6.85
C LEU A 41 10.31 -11.46 -7.43
N HIS A 42 9.71 -11.79 -8.56
CA HIS A 42 9.99 -12.99 -9.33
C HIS A 42 10.69 -12.59 -10.62
N GLY A 43 11.76 -13.32 -10.93
CA GLY A 43 12.51 -13.07 -12.14
C GLY A 43 13.77 -13.90 -12.25
N ASP A 44 14.47 -13.74 -13.37
CA ASP A 44 15.75 -14.37 -13.62
C ASP A 44 16.89 -13.44 -13.13
N PRO A 45 17.96 -13.99 -12.53
CA PRO A 45 19.13 -13.20 -12.19
C PRO A 45 19.78 -12.60 -13.45
N ASP A 46 20.24 -11.36 -13.33
CA ASP A 46 20.97 -10.67 -14.39
C ASP A 46 22.40 -11.22 -14.56
N GLY A 47 23.22 -10.57 -15.41
CA GLY A 47 24.61 -10.95 -15.64
C GLY A 47 25.52 -10.90 -14.39
N THR A 48 25.07 -10.30 -13.30
CA THR A 48 25.75 -10.28 -12.00
C THR A 48 25.26 -11.38 -11.05
N GLY A 49 24.24 -12.14 -11.45
CA GLY A 49 23.62 -13.18 -10.62
C GLY A 49 22.62 -12.63 -9.60
N MET A 50 22.12 -11.40 -9.78
CA MET A 50 21.12 -10.79 -8.91
C MET A 50 19.77 -10.65 -9.61
N VAL A 51 18.67 -10.93 -8.91
CA VAL A 51 17.32 -10.62 -9.40
C VAL A 51 17.09 -9.10 -9.40
N LEU A 52 17.46 -8.43 -8.31
CA LEU A 52 17.51 -6.97 -8.18
C LEU A 52 18.34 -6.58 -6.96
N ASP A 53 18.99 -5.40 -6.97
CA ASP A 53 19.61 -4.84 -5.75
C ASP A 53 18.54 -4.53 -4.69
N PHE A 54 18.65 -5.19 -3.54
CA PHE A 54 17.74 -4.99 -2.41
C PHE A 54 17.72 -3.55 -1.88
N ARG A 55 18.78 -2.76 -2.05
CA ARG A 55 18.81 -1.35 -1.60
C ARG A 55 17.75 -0.52 -2.31
N ARG A 56 17.63 -0.69 -3.63
CA ARG A 56 16.64 0.02 -4.47
C ARG A 56 15.21 -0.24 -3.98
N VAL A 57 14.89 -1.50 -3.68
CA VAL A 57 13.55 -1.89 -3.19
C VAL A 57 13.31 -1.36 -1.77
N LYS A 58 14.32 -1.42 -0.89
CA LYS A 58 14.21 -0.90 0.48
C LYS A 58 14.00 0.62 0.52
N GLU A 59 14.66 1.35 -0.37
CA GLU A 59 14.46 2.79 -0.56
C GLU A 59 13.03 3.09 -1.03
N GLY A 60 12.57 2.40 -2.08
CA GLY A 60 11.19 2.52 -2.56
C GLY A 60 10.15 2.24 -1.48
N LEU A 61 10.31 1.13 -0.75
CA LEU A 61 9.43 0.79 0.38
C LEU A 61 9.40 1.89 1.44
N ARG A 62 10.56 2.47 1.79
CA ARG A 62 10.60 3.57 2.74
C ARG A 62 9.82 4.78 2.23
N GLU A 63 10.02 5.17 0.98
CA GLU A 63 9.40 6.36 0.39
C GLU A 63 7.88 6.23 0.24
N VAL A 64 7.36 5.04 -0.08
CA VAL A 64 5.91 4.83 -0.21
C VAL A 64 5.19 4.67 1.14
N ILE A 65 5.88 4.14 2.16
CA ILE A 65 5.31 3.94 3.50
C ILE A 65 5.30 5.23 4.32
N GLU A 66 6.35 6.05 4.22
CA GLU A 66 6.54 7.22 5.10
C GLU A 66 5.33 8.17 5.14
N PRO A 67 4.65 8.50 4.01
CA PRO A 67 3.48 9.36 4.02
C PRO A 67 2.27 8.80 4.78
N LEU A 68 2.22 7.49 5.04
CA LEU A 68 1.12 6.81 5.72
C LEU A 68 1.35 6.67 7.24
N LYS A 69 2.59 6.77 7.70
CA LYS A 69 2.96 6.60 9.11
C LYS A 69 2.26 7.62 9.99
N ARG A 70 1.57 7.12 11.03
CA ARG A 70 0.90 7.92 12.06
C ARG A 70 -0.14 8.88 11.47
N ARG A 71 -0.83 8.45 10.42
CA ARG A 71 -1.93 9.19 9.77
C ARG A 71 -3.25 8.45 9.95
N THR A 72 -4.34 9.18 9.74
CA THR A 72 -5.65 8.59 9.42
C THR A 72 -5.74 8.43 7.92
N LEU A 73 -5.87 7.20 7.44
CA LEU A 73 -6.04 6.88 6.03
C LEU A 73 -7.52 7.06 5.68
N LEU A 74 -7.83 7.85 4.66
CA LEU A 74 -9.18 8.03 4.13
C LEU A 74 -9.18 7.94 2.60
N PRO A 75 -10.23 7.33 2.00
CA PRO A 75 -10.39 7.33 0.55
C PRO A 75 -10.74 8.73 0.04
N GLU A 76 -10.05 9.20 -0.99
CA GLU A 76 -10.32 10.47 -1.68
C GLU A 76 -11.62 10.40 -2.47
N THR A 77 -11.89 9.25 -3.10
CA THR A 77 -13.10 9.00 -3.88
C THR A 77 -13.76 7.72 -3.35
N PRO A 78 -14.49 7.79 -2.23
CA PRO A 78 -15.12 6.62 -1.64
C PRO A 78 -16.00 5.85 -2.63
N VAL A 79 -15.99 4.51 -2.55
CA VAL A 79 -16.86 3.63 -3.36
C VAL A 79 -18.34 3.98 -3.20
N VAL A 80 -18.73 4.39 -1.99
CA VAL A 80 -20.05 4.90 -1.61
C VAL A 80 -19.85 6.00 -0.57
N GLY A 81 -20.65 7.06 -0.65
CA GLY A 81 -20.55 8.21 0.26
C GLY A 81 -19.77 9.37 -0.35
N THR A 82 -19.24 10.25 0.49
CA THR A 82 -18.44 11.40 0.03
C THR A 82 -17.18 11.58 0.87
N CYS A 83 -16.14 12.14 0.26
CA CYS A 83 -14.99 12.68 0.97
C CYS A 83 -14.66 14.06 0.39
N HIS A 84 -14.50 15.06 1.25
CA HIS A 84 -14.17 16.40 0.80
C HIS A 84 -13.32 17.16 1.82
N VAL A 85 -12.60 18.17 1.32
CA VAL A 85 -11.72 19.03 2.13
C VAL A 85 -12.37 20.41 2.26
N ALA A 86 -12.62 20.82 3.50
CA ALA A 86 -13.21 22.13 3.82
C ALA A 86 -12.61 22.68 5.10
N ASP A 87 -12.30 23.98 5.14
CA ASP A 87 -11.83 24.70 6.34
C ASP A 87 -10.68 24.03 7.09
N GLY A 88 -9.71 23.48 6.34
CA GLY A 88 -8.56 22.78 6.92
C GLY A 88 -8.87 21.41 7.53
N ARG A 89 -10.03 20.83 7.20
CA ARG A 89 -10.50 19.51 7.62
C ARG A 89 -10.71 18.59 6.42
N VAL A 90 -10.67 17.29 6.67
CA VAL A 90 -11.18 16.27 5.76
C VAL A 90 -12.40 15.67 6.42
N ILE A 91 -13.50 15.64 5.67
CA ILE A 91 -14.79 15.10 6.11
C ILE A 91 -15.09 13.90 5.22
N VAL A 92 -15.41 12.76 5.83
CA VAL A 92 -15.86 11.55 5.15
C VAL A 92 -17.24 11.16 5.68
N GLU A 93 -18.15 10.80 4.78
CA GLU A 93 -19.55 10.51 5.09
C GLU A 93 -19.99 9.26 4.33
N CYS A 94 -20.69 8.34 4.99
CA CYS A 94 -21.31 7.18 4.35
C CYS A 94 -22.57 6.78 5.14
N GLY A 95 -23.74 6.83 4.50
CA GLY A 95 -25.01 6.64 5.21
C GLY A 95 -25.24 7.74 6.24
N ASP A 96 -25.53 7.34 7.48
CA ASP A 96 -25.71 8.26 8.62
C ASP A 96 -24.38 8.50 9.40
N ASP A 97 -23.32 7.78 9.05
CA ASP A 97 -22.01 7.88 9.71
C ASP A 97 -21.12 8.93 9.05
N TRP A 98 -20.32 9.61 9.86
CA TRP A 98 -19.34 10.58 9.38
C TRP A 98 -18.19 10.77 10.36
N TYR A 99 -17.03 11.14 9.82
CA TYR A 99 -15.89 11.60 10.60
C TYR A 99 -15.31 12.90 10.02
N SER A 100 -14.76 13.74 10.90
CA SER A 100 -14.06 14.97 10.53
C SER A 100 -12.72 15.06 11.23
N PHE A 101 -11.63 15.21 10.46
CA PHE A 101 -10.27 15.29 10.99
C PHE A 101 -9.55 16.54 10.48
N PRO A 102 -8.58 17.10 11.23
CA PRO A 102 -7.68 18.11 10.70
C PRO A 102 -6.91 17.57 9.47
N ARG A 103 -6.83 18.34 8.38
CA ARG A 103 -6.17 17.93 7.13
C ARG A 103 -4.73 17.43 7.32
N ARG A 104 -4.02 17.99 8.31
CA ARG A 104 -2.63 17.63 8.63
C ARG A 104 -2.45 16.23 9.20
N VAL A 105 -3.50 15.58 9.73
CA VAL A 105 -3.41 14.21 10.26
C VAL A 105 -3.90 13.16 9.27
N VAL A 106 -4.54 13.57 8.17
CA VAL A 106 -5.12 12.67 7.17
C VAL A 106 -4.15 12.42 6.02
N ALA A 107 -3.94 11.15 5.69
CA ALA A 107 -3.45 10.75 4.38
C ALA A 107 -4.68 10.46 3.51
N LEU A 108 -4.95 11.36 2.56
CA LEU A 108 -6.05 11.22 1.61
C LEU A 108 -5.52 10.43 0.43
N LEU A 109 -6.10 9.26 0.16
CA LEU A 109 -5.56 8.26 -0.76
C LEU A 109 -6.47 8.12 -1.98
N PRO A 110 -5.93 8.03 -3.21
CA PRO A 110 -6.71 7.89 -4.44
C PRO A 110 -7.21 6.45 -4.63
N VAL A 111 -7.94 5.94 -3.63
CA VAL A 111 -8.50 4.60 -3.57
C VAL A 111 -10.00 4.67 -3.23
N PRO A 112 -10.79 3.70 -3.67
CA PRO A 112 -12.22 3.63 -3.37
C PRO A 112 -12.51 3.26 -1.91
N ASN A 113 -11.60 2.58 -1.23
CA ASN A 113 -11.72 2.19 0.17
C ASN A 113 -10.33 2.07 0.81
N THR A 114 -10.26 2.08 2.13
CA THR A 114 -9.01 1.88 2.88
C THR A 114 -8.91 0.46 3.44
N THR A 115 -9.45 -0.53 2.73
CA THR A 115 -9.28 -1.95 3.09
C THR A 115 -7.84 -2.37 2.82
N THR A 116 -7.43 -3.50 3.40
CA THR A 116 -6.07 -4.01 3.24
C THR A 116 -5.75 -4.39 1.78
N GLU A 117 -6.73 -4.79 0.99
CA GLU A 117 -6.58 -5.05 -0.46
C GLU A 117 -6.28 -3.77 -1.25
N GLU A 118 -7.09 -2.73 -1.08
CA GLU A 118 -6.93 -1.45 -1.79
C GLU A 118 -5.63 -0.75 -1.39
N LEU A 119 -5.27 -0.82 -0.10
CA LEU A 119 -4.00 -0.30 0.39
C LEU A 119 -2.81 -1.09 -0.16
N ALA A 120 -2.92 -2.42 -0.33
CA ALA A 120 -1.89 -3.22 -0.96
C ALA A 120 -1.69 -2.83 -2.44
N GLY A 121 -2.79 -2.65 -3.19
CA GLY A 121 -2.75 -2.18 -4.57
C GLY A 121 -2.11 -0.80 -4.70
N TYR A 122 -2.56 0.16 -3.88
CA TYR A 122 -1.99 1.51 -3.83
C TYR A 122 -0.49 1.51 -3.53
N LEU A 123 -0.04 0.72 -2.54
CA LEU A 123 1.39 0.63 -2.22
C LEU A 123 2.18 -0.02 -3.36
N LEU A 124 1.62 -1.02 -4.04
CA LEU A 124 2.26 -1.70 -5.17
C LEU A 124 2.47 -0.73 -6.33
N ASP A 125 1.42 0.00 -6.73
CA ASP A 125 1.48 1.00 -7.81
C ASP A 125 2.55 2.06 -7.54
N ARG A 126 2.65 2.51 -6.28
CA ARG A 126 3.65 3.50 -5.85
C ARG A 126 5.06 2.93 -5.79
N LEU A 127 5.22 1.62 -5.63
CA LEU A 127 6.49 0.92 -5.62
C LEU A 127 7.00 0.59 -7.03
N MET A 128 6.13 0.50 -8.02
CA MET A 128 6.51 0.11 -9.38
C MET A 128 7.70 0.89 -9.97
N PRO A 129 7.87 2.22 -9.77
CA PRO A 129 9.05 2.94 -10.28
C PRO A 129 10.41 2.42 -9.78
N TYR A 130 10.45 1.71 -8.65
CA TYR A 130 11.68 1.15 -8.07
C TYR A 130 11.97 -0.27 -8.58
N VAL A 131 11.04 -0.88 -9.31
CA VAL A 131 11.13 -2.27 -9.78
C VAL A 131 11.03 -2.35 -11.30
N ASP A 132 10.20 -1.52 -11.92
CA ASP A 132 9.97 -1.50 -13.35
C ASP A 132 11.27 -1.19 -14.12
N GLY A 133 11.38 -1.80 -15.31
CA GLY A 133 12.57 -1.78 -16.15
C GLY A 133 13.75 -2.62 -15.65
N ALA A 134 13.65 -3.31 -14.51
CA ALA A 134 14.65 -4.29 -14.10
C ALA A 134 14.60 -5.51 -15.04
N PRO A 135 15.72 -5.88 -15.69
CA PRO A 135 15.74 -7.02 -16.61
C PRO A 135 15.42 -8.32 -15.86
N GLY A 136 14.65 -9.18 -16.51
CA GLY A 136 14.32 -10.51 -15.96
C GLY A 136 13.18 -10.55 -14.94
N ILE A 137 12.71 -9.42 -14.39
CA ILE A 137 11.53 -9.40 -13.50
C ILE A 137 10.27 -9.64 -14.33
N ASP A 138 9.48 -10.65 -13.94
CA ASP A 138 8.22 -11.01 -14.61
C ASP A 138 6.99 -10.89 -13.71
N ARG A 139 7.16 -10.81 -12.39
CA ARG A 139 6.07 -10.60 -11.44
C ARG A 139 6.52 -9.87 -10.19
N VAL A 140 5.68 -8.93 -9.77
CA VAL A 140 5.84 -8.16 -8.53
C VAL A 140 4.61 -8.41 -7.68
N GLU A 141 4.81 -8.78 -6.41
CA GLU A 141 3.74 -8.92 -5.44
C GLU A 141 4.03 -8.01 -4.24
N LEU A 142 3.00 -7.33 -3.75
CA LEU A 142 3.03 -6.64 -2.47
C LEU A 142 2.05 -7.31 -1.51
N VAL A 143 2.56 -7.74 -0.37
CA VAL A 143 1.80 -8.29 0.73
C VAL A 143 1.67 -7.22 1.80
N LEU A 144 0.43 -6.87 2.15
CA LEU A 144 0.11 -5.98 3.25
C LEU A 144 -0.62 -6.77 4.33
N ALA A 145 -0.01 -6.88 5.52
CA ALA A 145 -0.64 -7.52 6.67
C ALA A 145 -1.09 -6.46 7.67
N GLU A 146 -2.37 -6.48 8.07
CA GLU A 146 -2.95 -5.60 9.10
C GLU A 146 -2.88 -6.21 10.51
N ALA A 147 -2.71 -7.53 10.57
CA ALA A 147 -2.55 -8.35 11.77
C ALA A 147 -1.63 -9.55 11.47
N PRO A 148 -1.14 -10.30 12.48
CA PRO A 148 -0.26 -11.46 12.26
C PRO A 148 -0.85 -12.57 11.36
N ASP A 149 -2.18 -12.70 11.38
CA ASP A 149 -2.95 -13.73 10.67
C ASP A 149 -3.71 -13.20 9.44
N THR A 150 -3.88 -11.88 9.30
CA THR A 150 -4.70 -11.26 8.25
C THR A 150 -3.85 -10.39 7.32
N ARG A 151 -3.93 -10.68 6.01
CA ARG A 151 -3.18 -9.96 4.96
C ARG A 151 -3.88 -10.01 3.60
N ALA A 152 -3.60 -9.02 2.76
CA ALA A 152 -3.92 -9.03 1.34
C ALA A 152 -2.64 -9.08 0.50
N VAL A 153 -2.78 -9.52 -0.75
CA VAL A 153 -1.70 -9.55 -1.75
C VAL A 153 -2.18 -8.87 -3.02
N ALA A 154 -1.51 -7.80 -3.42
CA ALA A 154 -1.64 -7.20 -4.74
C ALA A 154 -0.51 -7.72 -5.64
N SER A 155 -0.78 -7.92 -6.94
CA SER A 155 0.24 -8.41 -7.86
C SER A 155 0.12 -7.79 -9.25
N VAL A 156 1.27 -7.63 -9.91
CA VAL A 156 1.40 -7.21 -11.30
C VAL A 156 2.28 -8.20 -12.03
N VAL A 157 1.83 -8.64 -13.20
CA VAL A 157 2.64 -9.42 -14.15
C VAL A 157 3.23 -8.46 -15.16
N LEU A 158 4.54 -8.53 -15.34
CA LEU A 158 5.29 -7.71 -16.28
C LEU A 158 5.60 -8.52 -17.54
N ALA A 159 5.63 -7.84 -18.68
CA ALA A 159 6.29 -8.41 -19.85
C ALA A 159 7.77 -8.54 -19.53
N LYS A 160 8.36 -9.74 -19.71
CA LYS A 160 9.81 -9.92 -19.54
C LYS A 160 10.54 -8.97 -20.49
N ALA A 161 11.21 -7.97 -19.93
CA ALA A 161 12.16 -7.18 -20.67
C ALA A 161 13.30 -8.12 -21.13
N THR A 162 13.53 -8.20 -22.44
CA THR A 162 14.69 -8.89 -22.97
C THR A 162 15.95 -8.14 -22.54
N ALA A 163 16.90 -8.87 -21.95
CA ALA A 163 18.21 -8.35 -21.58
C ALA A 163 19.00 -7.84 -22.80
#